data_AF-A0A2V7ZAQ9-F1
#
_entry.id   AF-A0A2V7ZAQ9-F1
#
_cell.length_a   1.000
_cell.length_b   1.000
_cell.length_c   1.000
_cell.angle_alpha   90.00
_cell.angle_beta   90.00
_cell.angle_gamma   90.00
#
_symmetry.space_group_name_H-M   'P 1'
#
loop_
_entity.id
_entity.type
_entity.pdbx_description
1 polymer ?
#
loop_
_entity_poly.entity_id
_entity_poly.type
_entity_poly.pdbx_seq_one_letter_code
_entity_poly.pdbx_strand_id
1 'polypeptide(L)' 'QQFVKVEGARGDQVGVVSGINPGDEVVTSGVFKLRNGAAVAVNNKIQPENNPAPKPEDN' A
#
# COMPACT_ATOMS: atom_id res chain seq x y z
N GLN A 1 4.43 -3.90 -11.59
CA GLN A 1 5.24 -3.07 -10.70
C GLN A 1 5.32 -1.71 -11.34
N GLN A 2 5.03 -0.68 -10.55
CA GLN A 2 4.95 0.71 -10.98
C GLN A 2 5.87 1.52 -10.08
N PHE A 3 6.64 2.43 -10.68
CA PHE A 3 7.42 3.39 -9.91
C PHE A 3 6.55 4.56 -9.49
N VAL A 4 6.67 4.96 -8.24
CA VAL A 4 5.92 6.08 -7.65
C VAL A 4 6.86 7.04 -6.96
N LYS A 5 6.47 8.31 -6.86
CA LYS A 5 7.15 9.29 -6.03
C LYS A 5 6.47 9.35 -4.68
N VAL A 6 7.25 9.12 -3.63
CA VAL A 6 6.79 9.22 -2.24
C VAL A 6 7.31 10.51 -1.60
N GLU A 7 6.53 11.07 -0.68
CA GLU A 7 6.91 12.22 0.13
C GLU A 7 6.29 12.12 1.53
N GLY A 8 7.15 12.12 2.55
CA GLY A 8 6.74 12.04 3.95
C GLY A 8 6.25 10.65 4.39
N ALA A 9 6.29 10.44 5.70
CA ALA A 9 5.71 9.29 6.37
C ALA A 9 5.14 9.71 7.73
N ARG A 10 4.04 9.08 8.15
CA ARG A 10 3.39 9.31 9.45
C ARG A 10 2.93 7.99 10.03
N GLY A 11 3.65 7.48 11.04
CA GLY A 11 3.43 6.12 11.53
C GLY A 11 3.56 5.11 10.39
N ASP A 12 2.53 4.29 10.18
CA ASP A 12 2.48 3.27 9.12
C ASP A 12 2.03 3.82 7.75
N GLN A 13 1.80 5.13 7.64
CA GLN A 13 1.36 5.78 6.40
C GLN A 13 2.55 6.37 5.64
N VAL A 14 2.52 6.22 4.31
CA VAL A 14 3.47 6.84 3.37
C VAL A 14 2.70 7.69 2.37
N GLY A 15 3.13 8.94 2.18
CA GLY A 15 2.52 9.82 1.19
C GLY A 15 2.99 9.47 -0.22
N VAL A 16 2.05 9.23 -1.14
CA VAL A 16 2.35 9.06 -2.59
C VAL A 16 1.91 10.32 -3.32
N VAL A 17 2.86 11.05 -3.91
CA VAL A 17 2.61 12.34 -4.56
C VAL A 17 2.54 12.26 -6.09
N SER A 18 3.03 11.17 -6.70
CA SER A 18 2.80 10.88 -8.12
C SER A 18 3.07 9.42 -8.47
N GLY A 19 2.62 8.99 -9.65
CA GLY A 19 2.87 7.65 -10.21
C GLY A 19 1.70 6.68 -10.14
N ILE A 20 0.55 7.11 -9.61
CA ILE A 20 -0.74 6.39 -9.59
C ILE A 20 -1.89 7.35 -9.94
N ASN A 21 -3.00 6.81 -10.44
CA ASN A 21 -4.21 7.55 -10.80
C ASN A 21 -5.35 7.29 -9.80
N PRO A 22 -6.35 8.19 -9.71
CA PRO A 22 -7.57 7.92 -8.96
C PRO A 22 -8.26 6.64 -9.45
N GLY A 23 -8.58 5.75 -8.52
CA GLY A 23 -9.21 4.45 -8.81
C GLY A 23 -8.25 3.29 -8.99
N ASP A 24 -6.92 3.53 -9.03
CA ASP A 24 -5.93 2.45 -9.05
C ASP A 24 -5.99 1.64 -7.74
N GLU A 25 -5.99 0.30 -7.86
CA GLU A 25 -5.92 -0.60 -6.71
C GLU A 25 -4.46 -0.96 -6.39
N VAL A 26 -4.06 -0.74 -5.14
CA VAL A 26 -2.68 -0.92 -4.68
C VAL A 26 -2.59 -2.12 -3.75
N VAL A 27 -1.62 -3.00 -4.00
CA VAL A 27 -1.38 -4.17 -3.17
C VAL A 27 -0.61 -3.78 -1.91
N THR A 28 -1.20 -4.02 -0.73
CA THR A 28 -0.59 -3.72 0.57
C THR A 28 0.11 -4.92 1.21
N SER A 29 -0.16 -6.15 0.75
CA SER A 29 0.35 -7.39 1.35
C SER A 29 0.68 -8.45 0.30
N GLY A 30 1.68 -9.30 0.58
CA GLY A 30 2.10 -10.38 -0.33
C GLY A 30 2.89 -9.92 -1.56
N VAL A 31 3.38 -8.66 -1.59
CA VAL A 31 4.11 -8.06 -2.72
C VAL A 31 5.31 -8.89 -3.20
N PHE A 32 5.98 -9.63 -2.31
CA PHE A 32 7.12 -10.48 -2.65
C PHE A 32 6.77 -11.61 -3.63
N LYS A 33 5.49 -12.02 -3.69
CA LYS A 33 4.98 -13.05 -4.61
C LYS A 33 4.67 -12.49 -6.00
N LEU A 34 4.64 -11.17 -6.18
CA LEU A 34 4.20 -10.55 -7.43
C LEU A 34 5.33 -10.46 -8.47
N ARG A 35 4.93 -10.55 -9.73
CA ARG A 35 5.75 -10.32 -10.93
C ARG A 35 4.91 -9.55 -11.96
N ASN A 36 5.56 -8.81 -12.85
CA ASN A 36 4.85 -8.07 -13.91
C ASN A 36 4.08 -9.05 -14.81
N GLY A 37 2.81 -8.76 -15.09
CA GLY A 37 1.94 -9.61 -15.93
C GLY A 37 1.39 -10.86 -15.26
N ALA A 38 1.69 -11.11 -13.98
CA ALA A 38 1.13 -12.25 -13.26
C ALA A 38 -0.36 -12.06 -12.99
N ALA A 39 -1.14 -13.14 -13.16
CA ALA A 39 -2.52 -13.17 -12.67
C ALA A 39 -2.52 -13.11 -11.13
N VAL A 40 -3.47 -12.37 -10.57
CA VAL A 40 -3.62 -12.20 -9.12
C VAL A 40 -5.05 -12.47 -8.70
N ALA A 41 -5.23 -13.01 -7.50
CA ALA A 41 -6.53 -13.10 -6.84
C ALA A 41 -6.62 -11.98 -5.79
N VAL A 42 -7.64 -11.14 -5.89
CA VAL A 42 -7.87 -10.03 -4.95
C VAL A 42 -8.56 -10.54 -3.69
N ASN A 43 -8.03 -10.19 -2.52
CA ASN A 43 -8.63 -10.50 -1.22
C ASN A 43 -8.53 -9.31 -0.27
N ASN A 44 -9.64 -8.57 -0.17
CA ASN A 44 -9.75 -7.35 0.61
C ASN A 44 -10.46 -7.58 1.97
N LYS A 45 -10.52 -8.84 2.46
CA LYS A 45 -11.18 -9.19 3.73
C LYS A 45 -10.47 -8.59 4.95
N ILE A 46 -9.15 -8.44 4.88
CA ILE A 46 -8.33 -7.82 5.92
C ILE A 46 -7.54 -6.72 5.23
N GLN A 47 -7.68 -5.49 5.72
CA GLN A 47 -6.99 -4.32 5.19
C GLN A 47 -6.25 -3.63 6.33
N PRO A 48 -5.04 -3.09 6.08
CA PRO A 48 -4.36 -2.26 7.07
C PRO A 48 -5.23 -1.07 7.48
N GLU A 49 -5.17 -0.67 8.74
CA GLU A 49 -5.86 0.54 9.19
C GLU A 49 -5.29 1.78 8.50
N ASN A 50 -6.18 2.68 8.08
CA ASN A 50 -5.82 3.99 7.54
C ASN A 50 -6.05 5.07 8.61
N ASN A 51 -5.40 4.93 9.75
CA ASN A 51 -5.47 5.91 10.84
C ASN A 51 -4.27 6.86 10.77
N PRO A 52 -4.47 8.18 10.56
CA PRO A 52 -3.37 9.13 10.46
C PRO A 52 -2.68 9.36 11.81
N ALA A 53 -3.31 9.05 12.95
CA ALA A 53 -2.68 9.05 14.27
C ALA A 53 -2.72 7.64 14.87
N PRO A 54 -1.95 6.68 14.31
CA PRO A 54 -1.94 5.32 14.83
C PRO A 54 -1.34 5.32 16.24
N LYS A 55 -1.81 4.39 17.08
CA LYS A 55 -1.18 4.07 18.37
C LYS A 55 -0.61 2.66 18.22
N PRO A 56 0.62 2.51 17.72
CA PRO A 56 1.24 1.19 17.61
C PRO A 56 1.31 0.55 18.99
N GLU A 57 0.92 -0.72 19.09
CA GLU A 57 1.26 -1.50 20.27
C GLU A 57 2.77 -1.80 20.21
N ASP A 58 3.52 -1.45 21.26
CA ASP A 58 4.94 -1.83 21.37
C ASP A 58 5.03 -3.37 21.43
N ASN A 59 5.92 -3.94 20.62
CA ASN A 59 6.22 -5.39 20.62
C ASN A 59 7.32 -5.73 21.63
#